data_AF-A0A8J4W3K2-F1
#
_entry.id   AF-A0A8J4W3K2-F1
#
_cell.length_a   1.000
_cell.length_b   1.000
_cell.length_c   1.000
_cell.angle_alpha   90.00
_cell.angle_beta   90.00
_cell.angle_gamma   90.00
#
_symmetry.space_group_name_H-M   'P 1'
#
loop_
_entity.id
_entity.type
_entity.pdbx_description
1 polymer ?
#
loop_
_entity_poly.entity_id
_entity_poly.type
_entity_poly.pdbx_seq_one_letter_code
_entity_poly.pdbx_strand_id
1 'polypeptide(L)'
;MAEATVAAAMLTSNQFKLLYLISLYAVASNSTRQNERWIRHVPLLVLMFEGILCDAFDFDYAPASMRLSFKGKTLRRWINFSREGKAAIDDLWALRLINGLKLSSDDFQPITAYQVSIKGQLALRLLPRYFQDTVDTFIYPPSPLERRLMVVRYDGQNFILRSGGYSKLSSITESDDVSYVSSPFLPRCLRSRSGGFYKVQERSNADRARECAMGSTSITKKTSEAVTLGDVYALIGEWVPFGTNQIVALNERMGVLDRCQGGILTSCVDNNPTDTQFKVPVGQTSVRVLDYDFVRFTNFEAESHFPETQGIVQVENFGMHLNSDGSLIYGIKVEAIMDRLGDDVAIDHLSRLLVDVHQDSSMLVNDLLSRYQLSLLEMLYLGDSFQRNKYNCILSKKIYPKLPAQAYVNDPRIANELAQVLGDIQGSHDLTPDDVLVVGKAGCLFSGPNVFRYENVFTAYVGLVCRDIFIKNFFARTFVLDATLKEIRQLVHKVHREPATVLQVREKLSEVATGGSKKGNRFRALKWQETDAALWGGIRPEIELSFDDKHEFLLFVSLRYDGKRSPHVLEDDCYQKFLELFKRAEVILEDDASP
;
A
#
# COMPACT_ATOMS: atom_id res chain seq x y z
N MET A 1 -44.15 -13.84 -0.53
CA MET A 1 -43.78 -15.18 -0.02
C MET A 1 -43.18 -16.04 -1.13
N ALA A 2 -43.88 -16.23 -2.26
CA ALA A 2 -43.37 -16.98 -3.43
C ALA A 2 -41.96 -16.55 -3.91
N GLU A 3 -41.70 -15.24 -4.09
CA GLU A 3 -40.38 -14.75 -4.49
C GLU A 3 -39.27 -15.02 -3.46
N ALA A 4 -39.60 -15.07 -2.17
CA ALA A 4 -38.64 -15.38 -1.11
C ALA A 4 -38.31 -16.88 -1.10
N THR A 5 -39.30 -17.74 -1.38
CA THR A 5 -39.10 -19.18 -1.53
C THR A 5 -38.21 -19.51 -2.73
N VAL A 6 -38.45 -18.85 -3.87
CA VAL A 6 -37.60 -19.02 -5.06
C VAL A 6 -36.17 -18.56 -4.78
N ALA A 7 -36.00 -17.38 -4.17
CA ALA A 7 -34.66 -16.89 -3.82
C ALA A 7 -33.94 -17.83 -2.84
N ALA A 8 -34.63 -18.34 -1.82
CA ALA A 8 -34.06 -19.28 -0.86
C ALA A 8 -33.61 -20.60 -1.51
N ALA A 9 -34.35 -21.08 -2.52
CA ALA A 9 -34.00 -22.30 -3.27
C ALA A 9 -32.74 -22.13 -4.15
N MET A 10 -32.35 -20.90 -4.48
CA MET A 10 -31.14 -20.60 -5.25
C MET A 10 -29.89 -20.41 -4.38
N LEU A 11 -30.03 -20.32 -3.05
CA LEU A 11 -28.91 -20.05 -2.17
C LEU A 11 -28.03 -21.27 -1.97
N THR A 12 -26.72 -21.06 -2.01
CA THR A 12 -25.74 -22.05 -1.53
C THR A 12 -25.81 -22.17 -0.01
N SER A 13 -25.26 -23.27 0.53
CA SER A 13 -25.13 -23.49 1.98
C SER A 13 -24.47 -22.29 2.68
N ASN A 14 -23.35 -21.80 2.15
CA ASN A 14 -22.62 -20.67 2.73
C ASN A 14 -23.41 -19.36 2.63
N GLN A 15 -24.08 -19.08 1.50
CA GLN A 15 -24.93 -17.89 1.37
C GLN A 15 -26.09 -17.91 2.38
N PHE A 16 -26.69 -19.08 2.63
CA PHE A 16 -27.80 -19.19 3.57
C PHE A 16 -27.35 -19.02 5.02
N LYS A 17 -26.20 -19.61 5.40
CA LYS A 17 -25.53 -19.38 6.68
C LYS A 17 -25.13 -17.91 6.87
N LEU A 18 -24.63 -17.26 5.81
CA LEU A 18 -24.23 -15.85 5.85
C LEU A 18 -25.45 -14.93 6.04
N LEU A 19 -26.56 -15.21 5.34
CA LEU A 19 -27.81 -14.48 5.54
C LEU A 19 -28.30 -14.60 6.99
N TYR A 20 -28.18 -15.80 7.58
CA TYR A 20 -28.50 -16.04 8.99
C TYR A 20 -27.59 -15.25 9.92
N LEU A 21 -26.27 -15.29 9.70
CA LEU A 21 -25.28 -14.52 10.46
C LEU A 21 -25.63 -13.02 10.47
N ILE A 22 -25.90 -12.43 9.30
CA ILE A 22 -26.30 -11.01 9.19
C ILE A 22 -27.59 -10.74 9.99
N SER A 23 -28.56 -11.67 9.95
CA SER A 23 -29.85 -11.52 10.64
C SER A 23 -29.75 -11.42 12.16
N LEU A 24 -28.70 -12.00 12.76
CA LEU A 24 -28.52 -11.96 14.21
C LEU A 24 -28.09 -10.56 14.69
N TYR A 25 -27.37 -9.82 13.84
CA TYR A 25 -26.86 -8.49 14.15
C TYR A 25 -27.71 -7.36 13.56
N ALA A 26 -28.37 -7.60 12.43
CA ALA A 26 -28.97 -6.54 11.61
C ALA A 26 -30.29 -6.97 10.96
N VAL A 27 -31.39 -6.39 11.46
CA VAL A 27 -32.75 -6.72 11.05
C VAL A 27 -33.53 -5.44 10.80
N ALA A 28 -34.22 -5.39 9.65
CA ALA A 28 -35.19 -4.33 9.34
C ALA A 28 -36.30 -4.31 10.40
N SER A 29 -36.64 -3.11 10.88
CA SER A 29 -37.71 -2.94 11.85
C SER A 29 -39.07 -3.16 11.18
N ASN A 30 -39.97 -3.86 11.87
CA ASN A 30 -41.37 -4.01 11.44
C ASN A 30 -42.28 -2.87 11.96
N SER A 31 -41.70 -1.88 12.65
CA SER A 31 -42.42 -0.77 13.28
C SER A 31 -41.69 0.55 13.10
N THR A 32 -42.44 1.62 12.85
CA THR A 32 -41.93 2.99 12.73
C THR A 32 -41.37 3.56 14.05
N ARG A 33 -41.58 2.86 15.18
CA ARG A 33 -41.13 3.30 16.51
C ARG A 33 -39.83 2.64 16.99
N GLN A 34 -39.29 1.68 16.25
CA GLN A 34 -38.05 0.99 16.61
C GLN A 34 -36.93 1.36 15.64
N ASN A 35 -35.75 1.64 16.19
CA ASN A 35 -34.56 1.86 15.40
C ASN A 35 -34.15 0.58 14.68
N GLU A 36 -33.82 0.72 13.41
CA GLU A 36 -33.26 -0.34 12.61
C GLU A 36 -31.84 -0.70 13.05
N ARG A 37 -31.48 -1.97 12.91
CA ARG A 37 -30.12 -2.46 13.21
C ARG A 37 -29.38 -2.78 11.93
N TRP A 38 -28.10 -2.42 11.89
CA TRP A 38 -27.21 -2.56 10.74
C TRP A 38 -25.86 -3.13 11.21
N ILE A 39 -25.27 -4.04 10.43
CA ILE A 39 -23.93 -4.56 10.67
C ILE A 39 -22.95 -3.90 9.69
N ARG A 40 -21.88 -3.32 10.21
CA ARG A 40 -20.85 -2.69 9.36
C ARG A 40 -20.04 -3.75 8.62
N HIS A 41 -19.56 -3.42 7.42
CA HIS A 41 -18.80 -4.32 6.56
C HIS A 41 -17.58 -4.96 7.26
N VAL A 42 -16.71 -4.16 7.88
CA VAL A 42 -15.49 -4.67 8.53
C VAL A 42 -15.81 -5.69 9.64
N PRO A 43 -16.69 -5.39 10.63
CA PRO A 43 -17.14 -6.41 11.59
C PRO A 43 -17.72 -7.68 10.97
N LEU A 44 -18.46 -7.57 9.86
CA LEU A 44 -18.99 -8.74 9.16
C LEU A 44 -17.87 -9.62 8.57
N LEU A 45 -16.81 -9.00 8.02
CA LEU A 45 -15.62 -9.73 7.54
C LEU A 45 -14.92 -10.47 8.68
N VAL A 46 -14.80 -9.85 9.86
CA VAL A 46 -14.22 -10.49 11.05
C VAL A 46 -15.03 -11.71 11.46
N LEU A 47 -16.35 -11.58 11.58
CA LEU A 47 -17.21 -12.72 11.94
C LEU A 47 -17.15 -13.84 10.89
N MET A 48 -17.07 -13.48 9.61
CA MET A 48 -16.94 -14.44 8.53
C MET A 48 -15.61 -15.20 8.61
N PHE A 49 -14.50 -14.52 8.84
CA PHE A 49 -13.19 -15.13 9.05
C PHE A 49 -13.19 -16.10 10.25
N GLU A 50 -13.75 -15.69 11.38
CA GLU A 50 -13.91 -16.57 12.55
C GLU A 50 -14.77 -17.80 12.24
N GLY A 51 -15.82 -17.63 11.42
CA GLY A 51 -16.63 -18.74 10.94
C GLY A 51 -15.87 -19.68 10.00
N ILE A 52 -14.96 -19.18 9.16
CA ILE A 52 -14.07 -20.02 8.33
C ILE A 52 -13.14 -20.84 9.23
N LEU A 53 -12.51 -20.22 10.24
CA LEU A 53 -11.63 -20.94 11.17
C LEU A 53 -12.37 -22.05 11.94
N CYS A 54 -13.65 -21.86 12.23
CA CYS A 54 -14.52 -22.84 12.89
C CYS A 54 -15.22 -23.83 11.93
N ASP A 55 -14.84 -23.90 10.65
CA ASP A 55 -15.47 -24.76 9.62
C ASP A 55 -16.97 -24.49 9.41
N ALA A 56 -17.44 -23.32 9.85
CA ALA A 56 -18.82 -22.90 9.64
C ALA A 56 -19.06 -22.43 8.21
N PHE A 57 -18.06 -21.80 7.60
CA PHE A 57 -18.04 -21.42 6.20
C PHE A 57 -16.96 -22.17 5.45
N ASP A 58 -17.32 -22.70 4.29
CA ASP A 58 -16.38 -23.28 3.33
C ASP A 58 -16.00 -22.19 2.32
N PHE A 59 -15.25 -21.19 2.80
CA PHE A 59 -14.76 -20.09 1.99
C PHE A 59 -13.24 -19.99 2.13
N ASP A 60 -12.57 -19.68 1.03
CA ASP A 60 -11.15 -19.36 1.06
C ASP A 60 -10.89 -17.95 1.55
N TYR A 61 -9.68 -17.72 2.08
CA TYR A 61 -9.20 -16.40 2.49
C TYR A 61 -7.74 -16.19 2.10
N ALA A 62 -7.43 -14.93 1.79
CA ALA A 62 -6.09 -14.48 1.48
C ALA A 62 -5.84 -13.10 2.12
N PRO A 63 -4.59 -12.74 2.40
CA PRO A 63 -4.26 -11.44 2.96
C PRO A 63 -4.62 -10.30 1.98
N ALA A 64 -5.19 -9.22 2.51
CA ALA A 64 -5.49 -8.02 1.74
C ALA A 64 -5.26 -6.75 2.57
N SER A 65 -4.60 -5.75 1.97
CA SER A 65 -4.41 -4.43 2.60
C SER A 65 -5.71 -3.61 2.54
N MET A 66 -6.28 -3.34 3.72
CA MET A 66 -7.53 -2.59 3.88
C MET A 66 -7.34 -1.34 4.75
N ARG A 67 -8.09 -0.28 4.43
CA ARG A 67 -8.16 0.94 5.25
C ARG A 67 -9.15 0.74 6.40
N LEU A 68 -8.69 0.99 7.63
CA LEU A 68 -9.46 0.89 8.86
C LEU A 68 -9.45 2.23 9.59
N SER A 69 -10.63 2.83 9.77
CA SER A 69 -10.82 4.05 10.56
C SER A 69 -10.95 3.73 12.04
N PHE A 70 -10.18 4.40 12.89
CA PHE A 70 -10.24 4.30 14.34
C PHE A 70 -9.90 5.63 15.01
N LYS A 71 -10.84 6.16 15.81
CA LYS A 71 -10.68 7.42 16.58
C LYS A 71 -10.11 8.57 15.71
N GLY A 72 -10.74 8.84 14.57
CA GLY A 72 -10.34 9.91 13.65
C GLY A 72 -9.07 9.64 12.84
N LYS A 73 -8.49 8.44 12.89
CA LYS A 73 -7.33 8.05 12.06
C LYS A 73 -7.69 6.85 11.19
N THR A 74 -7.51 6.99 9.88
CA THR A 74 -7.56 5.86 8.94
C THR A 74 -6.15 5.34 8.73
N LEU A 75 -5.91 4.08 9.09
CA LEU A 75 -4.65 3.39 8.87
C LEU A 75 -4.88 2.18 7.97
N ARG A 76 -3.84 1.71 7.30
CA ARG A 76 -3.89 0.49 6.50
C ARG A 76 -3.41 -0.70 7.31
N ARG A 77 -4.18 -1.79 7.26
CA ARG A 77 -3.83 -3.05 7.88
C ARG A 77 -4.03 -4.18 6.89
N TRP A 78 -3.10 -5.12 6.91
CA TRP A 78 -3.30 -6.42 6.30
C TRP A 78 -4.35 -7.17 7.13
N ILE A 79 -5.35 -7.70 6.44
CA ILE A 79 -6.36 -8.57 7.05
C ILE A 79 -6.55 -9.80 6.17
N ASN A 80 -6.80 -10.94 6.80
CA ASN A 80 -7.22 -12.15 6.13
C ASN A 80 -8.66 -11.99 5.63
N PHE A 81 -8.80 -11.92 4.31
CA PHE A 81 -10.02 -11.50 3.63
C PHE A 81 -10.53 -12.58 2.69
N SER A 82 -11.80 -12.93 2.81
CA SER A 82 -12.45 -13.88 1.91
C SER A 82 -13.08 -13.17 0.70
N ARG A 83 -12.52 -13.45 -0.48
CA ARG A 83 -13.07 -12.99 -1.78
C ARG A 83 -14.41 -13.64 -2.07
N GLU A 84 -14.51 -14.93 -1.83
CA GLU A 84 -15.75 -15.71 -1.98
C GLU A 84 -16.84 -15.22 -1.02
N GLY A 85 -16.46 -14.93 0.22
CA GLY A 85 -17.35 -14.36 1.22
C GLY A 85 -17.89 -12.98 0.81
N LYS A 86 -17.06 -12.12 0.21
CA LYS A 86 -17.53 -10.86 -0.38
C LYS A 86 -18.47 -11.10 -1.57
N ALA A 87 -18.13 -12.02 -2.48
CA ALA A 87 -19.00 -12.39 -3.59
C ALA A 87 -20.37 -12.88 -3.09
N ALA A 88 -20.40 -13.68 -2.02
CA ALA A 88 -21.64 -14.11 -1.39
C ALA A 88 -22.46 -12.94 -0.79
N ILE A 89 -21.82 -11.90 -0.24
CA ILE A 89 -22.53 -10.67 0.16
C ILE A 89 -23.15 -9.99 -1.06
N ASP A 90 -22.41 -9.86 -2.15
CA ASP A 90 -22.86 -9.22 -3.38
C ASP A 90 -24.03 -9.99 -4.03
N ASP A 91 -23.99 -11.33 -4.01
CA ASP A 91 -25.08 -12.19 -4.46
C ASP A 91 -26.35 -11.99 -3.62
N LEU A 92 -26.22 -11.98 -2.29
CA LEU A 92 -27.34 -11.73 -1.37
C LEU A 92 -27.95 -10.34 -1.60
N TRP A 93 -27.12 -9.35 -1.93
CA TRP A 93 -27.59 -8.01 -2.29
C TRP A 93 -28.32 -8.05 -3.64
N ALA A 94 -27.75 -8.67 -4.67
CA ALA A 94 -28.35 -8.79 -6.00
C ALA A 94 -29.72 -9.48 -5.96
N LEU A 95 -29.87 -10.51 -5.12
CA LEU A 95 -31.14 -11.22 -4.87
C LEU A 95 -32.14 -10.41 -4.02
N ARG A 96 -31.76 -9.21 -3.56
CA ARG A 96 -32.51 -8.32 -2.67
C ARG A 96 -32.87 -8.99 -1.33
N LEU A 97 -32.00 -9.85 -0.83
CA LEU A 97 -32.16 -10.50 0.48
C LEU A 97 -31.57 -9.63 1.59
N ILE A 98 -30.55 -8.84 1.27
CA ILE A 98 -29.99 -7.82 2.16
C ILE A 98 -30.12 -6.42 1.56
N ASN A 99 -30.17 -5.42 2.43
CA ASN A 99 -30.09 -4.00 2.12
C ASN A 99 -28.67 -3.50 2.39
N GLY A 100 -28.24 -2.47 1.68
CA GLY A 100 -26.97 -1.78 1.92
C GLY A 100 -27.16 -0.30 2.26
N LEU A 101 -26.44 0.17 3.27
CA LEU A 101 -26.41 1.55 3.74
C LEU A 101 -24.99 2.10 3.56
N LYS A 102 -24.87 3.25 2.91
CA LYS A 102 -23.60 3.99 2.77
C LYS A 102 -23.55 5.10 3.82
N LEU A 103 -22.45 5.16 4.56
CA LEU A 103 -22.20 6.10 5.66
C LEU A 103 -20.82 6.73 5.46
N SER A 104 -20.55 7.81 6.18
CA SER A 104 -19.19 8.37 6.30
C SER A 104 -18.70 8.19 7.73
N SER A 105 -17.42 7.84 7.89
CA SER A 105 -16.72 7.90 9.18
C SER A 105 -16.46 9.33 9.63
N ASP A 106 -15.93 9.46 10.84
CA ASP A 106 -15.41 10.71 11.40
C ASP A 106 -14.23 11.28 10.59
N ASP A 107 -13.48 10.43 9.89
CA ASP A 107 -12.41 10.82 8.95
C ASP A 107 -12.84 10.78 7.47
N PHE A 108 -14.16 10.95 7.22
CA PHE A 108 -14.77 11.10 5.90
C PHE A 108 -14.57 9.92 4.94
N GLN A 109 -14.19 8.75 5.45
CA GLN A 109 -14.12 7.53 4.65
C GLN A 109 -15.51 6.92 4.46
N PRO A 110 -15.83 6.43 3.25
CA PRO A 110 -17.09 5.75 3.00
C PRO A 110 -17.11 4.39 3.70
N ILE A 111 -18.10 4.17 4.55
CA ILE A 111 -18.41 2.92 5.22
C ILE A 111 -19.65 2.31 4.58
N THR A 112 -19.65 0.98 4.40
CA THR A 112 -20.85 0.22 4.02
C THR A 112 -21.34 -0.58 5.21
N ALA A 113 -22.65 -0.60 5.42
CA ALA A 113 -23.32 -1.46 6.39
C ALA A 113 -24.46 -2.23 5.72
N TYR A 114 -24.77 -3.41 6.27
CA TYR A 114 -25.75 -4.34 5.72
C TYR A 114 -26.85 -4.63 6.73
N GLN A 115 -28.01 -5.02 6.22
CA GLN A 115 -29.15 -5.42 7.01
C GLN A 115 -29.97 -6.44 6.25
N VAL A 116 -30.55 -7.43 6.95
CA VAL A 116 -31.48 -8.37 6.29
C VAL A 116 -32.80 -7.66 5.97
N SER A 117 -33.17 -7.74 4.69
CA SER A 117 -34.44 -7.19 4.19
C SER A 117 -35.64 -8.03 4.65
N ILE A 118 -36.86 -7.53 4.48
CA ILE A 118 -38.09 -8.30 4.73
C ILE A 118 -38.10 -9.58 3.89
N LYS A 119 -37.64 -9.54 2.64
CA LYS A 119 -37.53 -10.71 1.76
C LYS A 119 -36.53 -11.73 2.33
N GLY A 120 -35.39 -11.27 2.83
CA GLY A 120 -34.38 -12.09 3.51
C GLY A 120 -34.93 -12.75 4.77
N GLN A 121 -35.70 -12.03 5.59
CA GLN A 121 -36.36 -12.59 6.78
C GLN A 121 -37.34 -13.71 6.42
N LEU A 122 -38.09 -13.54 5.32
CA LEU A 122 -38.99 -14.59 4.84
C LEU A 122 -38.22 -15.81 4.32
N ALA A 123 -37.09 -15.60 3.63
CA ALA A 123 -36.22 -16.68 3.16
C ALA A 123 -35.63 -17.48 4.34
N LEU A 124 -35.23 -16.81 5.42
CA LEU A 124 -34.69 -17.45 6.63
C LEU A 124 -35.67 -18.39 7.34
N ARG A 125 -36.98 -18.30 7.08
CA ARG A 125 -37.94 -19.29 7.59
C ARG A 125 -37.73 -20.70 7.04
N LEU A 126 -37.02 -20.82 5.92
CA LEU A 126 -36.66 -22.08 5.28
C LEU A 126 -35.27 -22.58 5.68
N LEU A 127 -34.58 -21.88 6.59
CA LEU A 127 -33.21 -22.19 6.99
C LEU A 127 -33.16 -23.50 7.81
N PRO A 128 -32.41 -24.51 7.36
CA PRO A 128 -32.20 -25.74 8.12
C PRO A 128 -31.57 -25.48 9.49
N ARG A 129 -32.01 -26.21 10.53
CA ARG A 129 -31.47 -26.06 11.90
C ARG A 129 -29.98 -26.33 11.98
N TYR A 130 -29.49 -27.35 11.27
CA TYR A 130 -28.06 -27.67 11.23
C TYR A 130 -27.19 -26.48 10.77
N PHE A 131 -27.67 -25.65 9.82
CA PHE A 131 -26.95 -24.44 9.42
C PHE A 131 -26.97 -23.35 10.50
N GLN A 132 -28.06 -23.24 11.27
CA GLN A 132 -28.14 -22.36 12.43
C GLN A 132 -27.15 -22.80 13.50
N ASP A 133 -27.15 -24.08 13.85
CA ASP A 133 -26.27 -24.66 14.88
C ASP A 133 -24.78 -24.45 14.51
N THR A 134 -24.46 -24.60 13.23
CA THR A 134 -23.11 -24.36 12.69
C THR A 134 -22.67 -22.91 12.89
N VAL A 135 -23.53 -21.93 12.61
CA VAL A 135 -23.22 -20.51 12.82
C VAL A 135 -23.17 -20.17 14.30
N ASP A 136 -24.11 -20.71 15.09
CA ASP A 136 -24.21 -20.51 16.53
C ASP A 136 -22.96 -20.94 17.29
N THR A 137 -22.20 -21.90 16.74
CA THR A 137 -20.99 -22.46 17.35
C THR A 137 -19.91 -21.42 17.63
N PHE A 138 -19.78 -20.36 16.80
CA PHE A 138 -18.69 -19.38 16.92
C PHE A 138 -19.14 -17.96 17.33
N ILE A 139 -20.45 -17.66 17.27
CA ILE A 139 -21.00 -16.32 17.56
C ILE A 139 -21.46 -16.13 19.00
N TYR A 140 -21.41 -17.19 19.82
CA TYR A 140 -21.73 -17.15 21.24
C TYR A 140 -20.52 -17.57 22.07
N PRO A 141 -20.36 -17.05 23.30
CA PRO A 141 -19.30 -17.49 24.19
C PRO A 141 -19.48 -18.97 24.58
N PRO A 142 -18.39 -19.69 24.88
CA PRO A 142 -18.48 -21.09 25.30
C PRO A 142 -19.23 -21.23 26.63
N SER A 143 -19.92 -22.35 26.80
CA SER A 143 -20.58 -22.74 28.06
C SER A 143 -19.57 -22.76 29.21
N PRO A 144 -19.92 -22.31 30.44
CA PRO A 144 -21.25 -21.97 30.96
C PRO A 144 -21.60 -20.47 30.87
N LEU A 145 -20.89 -19.68 30.06
CA LEU A 145 -21.12 -18.23 29.99
C LEU A 145 -22.48 -17.91 29.36
N GLU A 146 -23.05 -16.77 29.75
CA GLU A 146 -24.37 -16.35 29.26
C GLU A 146 -24.38 -16.24 27.73
N ARG A 147 -25.35 -16.88 27.08
CA ARG A 147 -25.50 -16.92 25.63
C ARG A 147 -25.93 -15.56 25.06
N ARG A 148 -24.96 -14.66 24.92
CA ARG A 148 -25.10 -13.35 24.27
C ARG A 148 -24.20 -13.27 23.05
N LEU A 149 -24.67 -12.61 21.98
CA LEU A 149 -23.92 -12.48 20.73
C LEU A 149 -22.56 -11.81 20.95
N MET A 150 -21.53 -12.38 20.33
CA MET A 150 -20.20 -11.82 20.28
C MET A 150 -20.21 -10.51 19.49
N VAL A 151 -19.66 -9.43 20.05
CA VAL A 151 -19.54 -8.13 19.40
C VAL A 151 -18.08 -7.88 19.04
N VAL A 152 -17.83 -7.63 17.75
CA VAL A 152 -16.50 -7.27 17.25
C VAL A 152 -16.16 -5.83 17.63
N ARG A 153 -14.98 -5.62 18.19
CA ARG A 153 -14.39 -4.30 18.46
C ARG A 153 -12.98 -4.24 17.88
N TYR A 154 -12.64 -3.09 17.31
CA TYR A 154 -11.28 -2.77 16.87
C TYR A 154 -10.65 -1.82 17.88
N ASP A 155 -9.41 -2.08 18.29
CA ASP A 155 -8.68 -1.26 19.28
C ASP A 155 -7.64 -0.32 18.66
N GLY A 156 -7.52 -0.31 17.33
CA GLY A 156 -6.51 0.43 16.57
C GLY A 156 -5.41 -0.45 15.99
N GLN A 157 -5.31 -1.70 16.44
CA GLN A 157 -4.35 -2.68 15.94
C GLN A 157 -5.00 -4.04 15.67
N ASN A 158 -5.79 -4.55 16.60
CA ASN A 158 -6.38 -5.88 16.55
C ASN A 158 -7.91 -5.86 16.65
N PHE A 159 -8.54 -6.95 16.21
CA PHE A 159 -9.96 -7.19 16.40
C PHE A 159 -10.21 -8.12 17.59
N ILE A 160 -11.13 -7.73 18.45
CA ILE A 160 -11.50 -8.46 19.66
C ILE A 160 -13.00 -8.74 19.62
N LEU A 161 -13.38 -10.00 19.71
CA LEU A 161 -14.77 -10.43 19.89
C LEU A 161 -15.08 -10.45 21.40
N ARG A 162 -16.15 -9.77 21.82
CA ARG A 162 -16.55 -9.71 23.24
C ARG A 162 -18.01 -10.06 23.47
N SER A 163 -18.28 -10.77 24.56
CA SER A 163 -19.64 -11.01 25.05
C SER A 163 -19.65 -11.16 26.57
N GLY A 164 -20.28 -10.23 27.29
CA GLY A 164 -20.21 -10.19 28.75
C GLY A 164 -18.77 -10.10 29.25
N GLY A 165 -18.35 -11.08 30.08
CA GLY A 165 -16.97 -11.23 30.55
C GLY A 165 -16.04 -11.99 29.61
N TYR A 166 -16.56 -12.58 28.52
CA TYR A 166 -15.75 -13.31 27.54
C TYR A 166 -15.11 -12.35 26.52
N SER A 167 -13.85 -12.60 26.20
CA SER A 167 -13.09 -11.85 25.19
C SER A 167 -12.20 -12.82 24.42
N LYS A 168 -12.24 -12.77 23.08
CA LYS A 168 -11.40 -13.54 22.17
C LYS A 168 -10.71 -12.59 21.21
N LEU A 169 -9.39 -12.70 21.07
CA LEU A 169 -8.63 -12.00 20.04
C LEU A 169 -8.83 -12.74 18.71
N SER A 170 -9.11 -12.00 17.64
CA SER A 170 -9.18 -12.55 16.28
C SER A 170 -7.81 -12.50 15.63
N SER A 171 -7.40 -13.60 14.99
CA SER A 171 -6.17 -13.67 14.19
C SER A 171 -6.33 -13.07 12.79
N ILE A 172 -7.44 -12.38 12.49
CA ILE A 172 -7.67 -11.81 11.15
C ILE A 172 -6.58 -10.80 10.73
N THR A 173 -5.92 -10.14 11.68
CA THR A 173 -4.82 -9.18 11.41
C THR A 173 -3.43 -9.82 11.47
N GLU A 174 -3.34 -11.12 11.75
CA GLU A 174 -2.08 -11.86 11.71
C GLU A 174 -1.74 -12.19 10.25
N SER A 175 -0.46 -12.08 9.89
CA SER A 175 0.00 -12.40 8.53
C SER A 175 0.33 -13.88 8.44
N ASP A 176 -0.18 -14.54 7.41
CA ASP A 176 0.13 -15.95 7.14
C ASP A 176 1.45 -16.05 6.35
N ASP A 177 2.56 -16.35 7.02
CA ASP A 177 3.87 -16.58 6.39
C ASP A 177 3.93 -17.92 5.62
N VAL A 178 4.62 -17.88 4.48
CA VAL A 178 5.00 -19.06 3.68
C VAL A 178 6.50 -19.09 3.46
N SER A 179 7.06 -20.30 3.34
CA SER A 179 8.47 -20.47 2.98
C SER A 179 8.64 -20.35 1.47
N TYR A 180 9.59 -19.55 1.00
CA TYR A 180 9.82 -19.35 -0.44
C TYR A 180 11.28 -19.01 -0.77
N VAL A 181 11.60 -19.12 -2.05
CA VAL A 181 12.88 -18.68 -2.62
C VAL A 181 12.59 -17.76 -3.81
N SER A 182 13.20 -16.58 -3.80
CA SER A 182 13.12 -15.62 -4.89
C SER A 182 14.52 -15.20 -5.37
N SER A 183 14.62 -14.85 -6.65
CA SER A 183 15.80 -14.21 -7.24
C SER A 183 15.51 -12.74 -7.54
N PRO A 184 16.51 -11.85 -7.47
CA PRO A 184 16.33 -10.46 -7.88
C PRO A 184 16.01 -10.39 -9.38
N PHE A 185 15.07 -9.52 -9.76
CA PHE A 185 14.68 -9.33 -11.15
C PHE A 185 14.48 -7.86 -11.46
N LEU A 186 15.02 -7.39 -12.58
CA LEU A 186 14.68 -6.09 -13.16
C LEU A 186 14.38 -6.24 -14.66
N PRO A 187 13.29 -5.64 -15.15
CA PRO A 187 13.03 -5.55 -16.58
C PRO A 187 14.19 -4.91 -17.32
N ARG A 188 14.54 -5.46 -18.49
CA ARG A 188 15.69 -4.98 -19.28
C ARG A 188 15.51 -3.54 -19.74
N CYS A 189 14.27 -3.08 -19.84
CA CYS A 189 13.95 -1.70 -20.17
C CYS A 189 14.36 -0.67 -19.11
N LEU A 190 14.50 -1.08 -17.85
CA LEU A 190 14.94 -0.22 -16.75
C LEU A 190 16.47 -0.21 -16.60
N ARG A 191 17.16 -1.11 -17.31
CA ARG A 191 18.61 -1.24 -17.31
C ARG A 191 19.19 -0.32 -18.38
N SER A 192 20.35 0.26 -18.09
CA SER A 192 21.08 1.13 -18.99
C SER A 192 21.39 0.41 -20.30
N ARG A 193 20.92 0.98 -21.42
CA ARG A 193 21.25 0.48 -22.77
C ARG A 193 22.65 0.92 -23.19
N SER A 194 23.05 2.11 -22.77
CA SER A 194 24.38 2.69 -22.99
C SER A 194 25.45 1.73 -22.43
N GLY A 195 26.51 1.48 -23.19
CA GLY A 195 27.63 0.59 -22.78
C GLY A 195 28.50 1.17 -21.66
N GLY A 196 27.91 1.76 -20.62
CA GLY A 196 28.63 2.21 -19.44
C GLY A 196 29.37 1.06 -18.77
N PHE A 197 30.48 1.38 -18.10
CA PHE A 197 31.46 0.42 -17.57
C PHE A 197 30.93 -0.53 -16.49
N TYR A 198 29.75 -0.27 -15.92
CA TYR A 198 29.22 -1.01 -14.77
C TYR A 198 27.84 -1.62 -15.09
N LYS A 199 27.85 -2.85 -15.61
CA LYS A 199 26.65 -3.69 -15.85
C LYS A 199 26.82 -5.03 -15.17
N VAL A 200 26.48 -5.09 -13.89
CA VAL A 200 26.51 -6.32 -13.12
C VAL A 200 25.20 -7.07 -13.34
N GLN A 201 25.27 -8.36 -13.67
CA GLN A 201 24.07 -9.21 -13.75
C GLN A 201 23.55 -9.51 -12.34
N GLU A 202 22.24 -9.56 -12.25
CA GLU A 202 21.46 -10.01 -11.11
C GLU A 202 21.91 -11.42 -10.69
N ARG A 203 21.98 -11.68 -9.38
CA ARG A 203 22.19 -13.05 -8.87
C ARG A 203 20.97 -13.93 -9.14
N SER A 204 21.16 -15.24 -9.05
CA SER A 204 20.05 -16.21 -9.10
C SER A 204 20.18 -17.16 -7.92
N ASN A 205 19.04 -17.43 -7.28
CA ASN A 205 18.88 -18.40 -6.20
C ASN A 205 18.19 -19.68 -6.68
N ALA A 206 18.18 -19.96 -7.99
CA ALA A 206 17.49 -21.12 -8.55
C ALA A 206 18.05 -22.46 -8.04
N ASP A 207 19.34 -22.52 -7.70
CA ASP A 207 19.99 -23.67 -7.07
C ASP A 207 19.50 -23.92 -5.63
N ARG A 208 19.06 -22.85 -4.96
CA ARG A 208 18.53 -22.86 -3.59
C ARG A 208 17.02 -23.11 -3.53
N ALA A 209 16.32 -23.21 -4.67
CA ALA A 209 14.86 -23.31 -4.73
C ALA A 209 14.25 -24.39 -3.84
N ARG A 210 14.97 -25.49 -3.59
CA ARG A 210 14.47 -26.59 -2.75
C ARG A 210 14.58 -26.34 -1.24
N GLU A 211 15.27 -25.29 -0.81
CA GLU A 211 15.42 -24.95 0.62
C GLU A 211 14.06 -24.67 1.28
N CYS A 212 13.14 -23.99 0.58
CA CYS A 212 11.83 -23.64 1.13
C CYS A 212 10.90 -24.83 1.35
N ALA A 213 11.11 -25.96 0.66
CA ALA A 213 10.31 -27.17 0.82
C ALA A 213 10.49 -27.84 2.19
N MET A 214 11.59 -27.52 2.89
CA MET A 214 11.82 -27.97 4.28
C MET A 214 11.19 -27.04 5.31
N GLY A 215 10.74 -25.86 4.89
CA GLY A 215 10.14 -24.86 5.77
C GLY A 215 8.68 -25.18 6.09
N SER A 216 8.20 -24.63 7.20
CA SER A 216 6.79 -24.70 7.60
C SER A 216 5.96 -23.61 6.90
N THR A 217 4.64 -23.68 7.09
CA THR A 217 3.69 -22.61 6.78
C THR A 217 2.84 -22.33 8.03
N SER A 218 2.40 -21.08 8.17
CA SER A 218 1.45 -20.66 9.21
C SER A 218 -0.02 -20.83 8.79
N ILE A 219 -0.28 -21.24 7.55
CA ILE A 219 -1.64 -21.39 7.01
C ILE A 219 -2.42 -22.45 7.82
N THR A 220 -3.58 -22.04 8.33
CA THR A 220 -4.39 -22.88 9.24
C THR A 220 -5.48 -23.70 8.54
N LYS A 221 -5.88 -23.31 7.32
CA LYS A 221 -6.96 -23.96 6.55
C LYS A 221 -6.48 -24.33 5.15
N LYS A 222 -7.01 -25.44 4.64
CA LYS A 222 -6.77 -25.86 3.27
C LYS A 222 -7.52 -24.92 2.33
N THR A 223 -6.82 -24.32 1.37
CA THR A 223 -7.43 -23.46 0.34
C THR A 223 -7.72 -24.25 -0.93
N SER A 224 -8.61 -23.74 -1.77
CA SER A 224 -8.93 -24.30 -3.08
C SER A 224 -8.19 -23.56 -4.19
N GLU A 225 -7.72 -24.32 -5.19
CA GLU A 225 -6.94 -23.78 -6.30
C GLU A 225 -7.72 -23.95 -7.60
N ALA A 226 -7.96 -22.86 -8.33
CA ALA A 226 -8.57 -22.88 -9.65
C ALA A 226 -7.56 -22.51 -10.75
N VAL A 227 -6.46 -21.82 -10.41
CA VAL A 227 -5.43 -21.33 -11.33
C VAL A 227 -4.04 -21.46 -10.73
N THR A 228 -3.09 -21.96 -11.54
CA THR A 228 -1.65 -21.89 -11.22
C THR A 228 -0.88 -21.14 -12.32
N LEU A 229 0.25 -20.57 -11.92
CA LEU A 229 1.14 -19.79 -12.79
C LEU A 229 2.51 -20.46 -12.89
N GLY A 230 3.11 -20.41 -14.08
CA GLY A 230 4.47 -20.89 -14.31
C GLY A 230 5.42 -19.77 -14.73
N ASP A 231 6.67 -19.86 -14.29
CA ASP A 231 7.73 -18.87 -14.47
C ASP A 231 7.26 -17.46 -14.07
N VAL A 232 7.03 -17.25 -12.77
CA VAL A 232 6.44 -16.02 -12.23
C VAL A 232 7.50 -14.96 -11.91
N TYR A 233 7.25 -13.73 -12.36
CA TYR A 233 7.99 -12.53 -12.04
C TYR A 233 7.01 -11.52 -11.45
N ALA A 234 7.29 -10.98 -10.28
CA ALA A 234 6.46 -9.95 -9.66
C ALA A 234 7.21 -8.62 -9.67
N LEU A 235 6.56 -7.58 -10.20
CA LEU A 235 7.00 -6.20 -10.14
C LEU A 235 6.05 -5.44 -9.23
N ILE A 236 6.55 -4.98 -8.09
CA ILE A 236 5.81 -4.17 -7.14
C ILE A 236 6.19 -2.72 -7.35
N GLY A 237 5.21 -1.95 -7.80
CA GLY A 237 5.37 -0.53 -8.08
C GLY A 237 4.99 0.35 -6.91
N GLU A 238 5.77 1.40 -6.71
CA GLU A 238 5.51 2.46 -5.75
C GLU A 238 5.87 3.82 -6.36
N TRP A 239 5.27 4.89 -5.82
CA TRP A 239 5.72 6.25 -6.11
C TRP A 239 6.01 7.02 -4.82
N VAL A 240 7.21 7.60 -4.74
CA VAL A 240 7.69 8.46 -3.65
C VAL A 240 8.11 9.78 -4.27
N PRO A 241 7.91 10.94 -3.62
CA PRO A 241 8.40 12.21 -4.13
C PRO A 241 9.94 12.23 -4.18
N PHE A 242 10.48 11.87 -5.35
CA PHE A 242 11.88 12.05 -5.72
C PHE A 242 12.07 13.28 -6.60
N GLY A 243 13.31 13.71 -6.66
CA GLY A 243 13.85 14.55 -7.70
C GLY A 243 15.30 14.16 -7.91
N THR A 244 15.91 14.70 -8.96
CA THR A 244 17.32 14.48 -9.31
C THR A 244 18.27 14.56 -8.11
N ASN A 245 18.15 15.61 -7.27
CA ASN A 245 19.04 15.80 -6.11
C ASN A 245 18.99 14.63 -5.12
N GLN A 246 17.83 13.98 -4.98
CA GLN A 246 17.70 12.83 -4.08
C GLN A 246 18.37 11.58 -4.65
N ILE A 247 18.35 11.41 -5.99
CA ILE A 247 19.07 10.31 -6.66
C ILE A 247 20.57 10.53 -6.58
N VAL A 248 21.06 11.75 -6.82
CA VAL A 248 22.48 12.10 -6.67
C VAL A 248 22.94 11.80 -5.24
N ALA A 249 22.22 12.31 -4.23
CA ALA A 249 22.56 12.08 -2.82
C ALA A 249 22.49 10.59 -2.42
N LEU A 250 21.60 9.81 -3.05
CA LEU A 250 21.52 8.37 -2.85
C LEU A 250 22.72 7.64 -3.48
N ASN A 251 23.08 8.01 -4.71
CA ASN A 251 24.25 7.45 -5.42
C ASN A 251 25.55 7.71 -4.67
N GLU A 252 25.73 8.92 -4.13
CA GLU A 252 26.86 9.26 -3.27
C GLU A 252 26.86 8.42 -1.98
N ARG A 253 25.71 8.28 -1.30
CA ARG A 253 25.61 7.48 -0.08
C ARG A 253 25.92 6.00 -0.30
N MET A 254 25.53 5.45 -1.45
CA MET A 254 25.82 4.07 -1.83
C MET A 254 27.26 3.88 -2.33
N GLY A 255 28.07 4.94 -2.38
CA GLY A 255 29.45 4.88 -2.86
C GLY A 255 29.51 4.42 -4.32
N VAL A 256 28.56 4.83 -5.15
CA VAL A 256 28.44 4.34 -6.54
C VAL A 256 29.64 4.73 -7.41
N LEU A 257 30.33 5.83 -7.04
CA LEU A 257 31.58 6.26 -7.67
C LEU A 257 32.83 5.69 -6.96
N ASP A 258 32.67 5.04 -5.81
CA ASP A 258 33.76 4.50 -5.02
C ASP A 258 34.22 3.13 -5.51
N ARG A 259 35.40 2.69 -5.05
CA ARG A 259 35.91 1.34 -5.31
C ARG A 259 35.04 0.25 -4.68
N CYS A 260 34.44 0.55 -3.52
CA CYS A 260 33.57 -0.36 -2.78
C CYS A 260 32.12 0.14 -2.90
N GLN A 261 31.39 -0.39 -3.88
CA GLN A 261 30.02 0.04 -4.16
C GLN A 261 29.01 -0.79 -3.37
N GLY A 262 27.97 -0.13 -2.85
CA GLY A 262 26.94 -0.76 -2.04
C GLY A 262 27.44 -1.11 -0.63
N GLY A 263 27.01 -2.26 -0.11
CA GLY A 263 27.30 -2.72 1.24
C GLY A 263 26.08 -2.67 2.16
N ILE A 264 26.34 -2.65 3.46
CA ILE A 264 25.29 -2.65 4.48
C ILE A 264 24.86 -1.22 4.77
N LEU A 265 23.57 -0.93 4.59
CA LEU A 265 22.98 0.39 4.78
C LEU A 265 22.06 0.41 6.00
N THR A 266 21.98 1.57 6.66
CA THR A 266 21.11 1.78 7.83
C THR A 266 20.54 3.19 7.86
N SER A 267 19.29 3.33 8.30
CA SER A 267 18.66 4.63 8.58
C SER A 267 19.10 5.26 9.91
N CYS A 268 19.89 4.55 10.72
CA CYS A 268 20.39 5.02 12.01
C CYS A 268 21.28 6.27 11.88
N VAL A 269 21.05 7.26 12.75
CA VAL A 269 21.87 8.48 12.80
C VAL A 269 22.88 8.33 13.92
N ASP A 270 24.15 8.36 13.56
CA ASP A 270 25.23 8.46 14.54
C ASP A 270 25.29 9.90 15.08
N ASN A 271 25.10 10.05 16.39
CA ASN A 271 25.20 11.34 17.06
C ASN A 271 26.63 11.63 17.56
N ASN A 272 27.52 10.64 17.56
CA ASN A 272 28.90 10.75 18.02
C ASN A 272 29.86 10.09 17.00
N PRO A 273 29.98 10.63 15.77
CA PRO A 273 30.68 10.00 14.66
C PRO A 273 32.20 9.80 14.87
N THR A 274 32.76 10.40 15.92
CA THR A 274 34.17 10.28 16.29
C THR A 274 34.45 9.18 17.32
N ASP A 275 33.41 8.56 17.88
CA ASP A 275 33.58 7.47 18.84
C ASP A 275 34.03 6.18 18.13
N THR A 276 34.80 5.35 18.84
CA THR A 276 35.37 4.10 18.28
C THR A 276 34.30 3.09 17.86
N GLN A 277 33.13 3.11 18.49
CA GLN A 277 32.08 2.11 18.29
C GLN A 277 30.71 2.76 18.23
N PHE A 278 29.91 2.33 17.26
CA PHE A 278 28.48 2.63 17.18
C PHE A 278 27.69 1.30 17.16
N LYS A 279 26.50 1.30 17.74
CA LYS A 279 25.65 0.10 17.81
C LYS A 279 24.47 0.26 16.86
N VAL A 280 24.33 -0.68 15.95
CA VAL A 280 23.19 -0.80 15.04
C VAL A 280 22.32 -2.00 15.43
N PRO A 281 20.99 -1.93 15.24
CA PRO A 281 20.12 -3.10 15.34
C PRO A 281 20.52 -4.22 14.38
N VAL A 282 20.16 -5.47 14.70
CA VAL A 282 20.26 -6.60 13.77
C VAL A 282 19.26 -6.45 12.63
N GLY A 283 19.54 -7.11 11.50
CA GLY A 283 18.71 -7.00 10.30
C GLY A 283 18.98 -5.71 9.55
N GLN A 284 20.16 -5.61 8.95
CA GLN A 284 20.48 -4.48 8.08
C GLN A 284 20.27 -4.85 6.62
N THR A 285 20.07 -3.82 5.83
CA THR A 285 19.86 -3.94 4.40
C THR A 285 21.20 -4.06 3.69
N SER A 286 21.45 -5.17 3.00
CA SER A 286 22.63 -5.34 2.13
C SER A 286 22.28 -4.96 0.71
N VAL A 287 23.09 -4.12 0.07
CA VAL A 287 22.86 -3.61 -1.27
C VAL A 287 24.06 -3.89 -2.17
N ARG A 288 23.79 -4.31 -3.41
CA ARG A 288 24.78 -4.41 -4.47
C ARG A 288 24.29 -3.69 -5.71
N VAL A 289 24.99 -2.63 -6.08
CA VAL A 289 24.67 -1.82 -7.26
C VAL A 289 24.77 -2.68 -8.52
N LEU A 290 23.78 -2.58 -9.41
CA LEU A 290 23.70 -3.32 -10.67
C LEU A 290 24.08 -2.45 -11.86
N ASP A 291 23.53 -1.24 -11.91
CA ASP A 291 23.87 -0.13 -12.82
C ASP A 291 23.17 1.16 -12.37
N TYR A 292 23.57 2.30 -12.93
CA TYR A 292 23.02 3.59 -12.54
C TYR A 292 23.21 4.63 -13.66
N ASP A 293 22.43 5.69 -13.56
CA ASP A 293 22.69 7.00 -14.15
C ASP A 293 22.77 7.97 -12.97
N PHE A 294 23.88 8.69 -12.85
CA PHE A 294 24.20 9.47 -11.65
C PHE A 294 23.08 10.44 -11.24
N VAL A 295 22.30 10.90 -12.22
CA VAL A 295 21.28 11.93 -12.10
C VAL A 295 19.87 11.34 -12.18
N ARG A 296 19.67 10.31 -13.02
CA ARG A 296 18.33 9.85 -13.39
C ARG A 296 17.83 8.64 -12.61
N PHE A 297 18.67 7.64 -12.36
CA PHE A 297 18.21 6.41 -11.70
C PHE A 297 19.34 5.60 -11.07
N THR A 298 18.96 4.72 -10.16
CA THR A 298 19.86 3.70 -9.63
C THR A 298 19.18 2.34 -9.59
N ASN A 299 19.88 1.32 -10.08
CA ASN A 299 19.46 -0.08 -9.99
C ASN A 299 20.42 -0.85 -9.09
N PHE A 300 19.87 -1.68 -8.22
CA PHE A 300 20.64 -2.51 -7.31
C PHE A 300 19.86 -3.76 -6.92
N GLU A 301 20.57 -4.79 -6.49
CA GLU A 301 19.98 -5.91 -5.78
C GLU A 301 20.08 -5.66 -4.27
N ALA A 302 19.02 -6.00 -3.53
CA ALA A 302 18.95 -5.84 -2.08
C ALA A 302 18.58 -7.16 -1.39
N GLU A 303 19.13 -7.37 -0.21
CA GLU A 303 18.86 -8.52 0.66
C GLU A 303 18.55 -8.04 2.07
N SER A 304 17.43 -8.52 2.59
CA SER A 304 16.96 -8.26 3.94
C SER A 304 17.53 -9.31 4.89
N HIS A 305 18.21 -8.90 5.96
CA HIS A 305 18.80 -9.83 6.94
C HIS A 305 17.97 -9.91 8.24
N PHE A 306 16.67 -9.65 8.19
CA PHE A 306 15.82 -9.72 9.38
C PHE A 306 15.65 -11.18 9.83
N PRO A 307 15.52 -11.42 11.14
CA PRO A 307 15.28 -12.77 11.64
C PRO A 307 13.86 -13.23 11.28
N GLU A 308 13.77 -14.36 10.59
CA GLU A 308 12.50 -15.00 10.22
C GLU A 308 11.81 -15.70 11.39
N THR A 309 10.50 -15.92 11.24
CA THR A 309 9.71 -16.76 12.15
C THR A 309 10.31 -18.17 12.21
N GLN A 310 10.35 -18.78 13.41
CA GLN A 310 10.95 -20.09 13.61
C GLN A 310 10.29 -21.15 12.70
N GLY A 311 11.10 -21.79 11.85
CA GLY A 311 10.66 -22.84 10.92
C GLY A 311 10.30 -22.33 9.52
N ILE A 312 10.17 -21.01 9.33
CA ILE A 312 9.99 -20.40 8.02
C ILE A 312 11.36 -20.24 7.34
N VAL A 313 11.44 -20.64 6.06
CA VAL A 313 12.64 -20.49 5.24
C VAL A 313 12.32 -19.51 4.11
N GLN A 314 12.87 -18.31 4.20
CA GLN A 314 12.74 -17.28 3.18
C GLN A 314 14.13 -16.90 2.66
N VAL A 315 14.33 -17.11 1.37
CA VAL A 315 15.51 -16.65 0.65
C VAL A 315 15.05 -15.56 -0.29
N GLU A 316 15.16 -14.31 0.17
CA GLU A 316 14.58 -13.17 -0.52
C GLU A 316 15.65 -12.19 -1.01
N ASN A 317 15.66 -11.95 -2.32
CA ASN A 317 16.51 -10.96 -2.95
C ASN A 317 15.69 -10.13 -3.94
N PHE A 318 15.74 -8.81 -3.80
CA PHE A 318 15.00 -7.88 -4.66
C PHE A 318 15.92 -7.29 -5.73
N GLY A 319 15.43 -7.17 -6.95
CA GLY A 319 15.92 -6.18 -7.89
C GLY A 319 15.17 -4.86 -7.65
N MET A 320 15.87 -3.75 -7.47
CA MET A 320 15.25 -2.46 -7.17
C MET A 320 15.66 -1.42 -8.21
N HIS A 321 14.69 -0.69 -8.74
CA HIS A 321 14.88 0.45 -9.62
C HIS A 321 14.31 1.70 -8.95
N LEU A 322 15.15 2.69 -8.69
CA LEU A 322 14.75 4.00 -8.16
C LEU A 322 15.01 5.07 -9.21
N ASN A 323 13.96 5.80 -9.60
CA ASN A 323 14.05 6.84 -10.62
C ASN A 323 13.82 8.25 -10.05
N SER A 324 14.54 9.22 -10.59
CA SER A 324 14.44 10.65 -10.32
C SER A 324 13.01 11.21 -10.43
N ASP A 325 12.16 10.60 -11.25
CA ASP A 325 10.75 10.97 -11.44
C ASP A 325 9.79 10.47 -10.33
N GLY A 326 10.33 9.82 -9.30
CA GLY A 326 9.57 9.29 -8.17
C GLY A 326 9.12 7.84 -8.32
N SER A 327 9.31 7.20 -9.47
CA SER A 327 8.93 5.80 -9.67
C SER A 327 9.92 4.83 -9.03
N LEU A 328 9.40 3.90 -8.22
CA LEU A 328 10.12 2.80 -7.62
C LEU A 328 9.53 1.49 -8.11
N ILE A 329 10.38 0.56 -8.51
CA ILE A 329 9.99 -0.79 -8.89
C ILE A 329 10.84 -1.79 -8.11
N TYR A 330 10.17 -2.71 -7.43
CA TYR A 330 10.78 -3.86 -6.75
C TYR A 330 10.43 -5.10 -7.55
N GLY A 331 11.42 -5.80 -8.07
CA GLY A 331 11.22 -6.96 -8.93
C GLY A 331 11.84 -8.21 -8.34
N ILE A 332 11.06 -9.28 -8.36
CA ILE A 332 11.49 -10.62 -7.98
C ILE A 332 11.09 -11.64 -9.04
N LYS A 333 11.88 -12.70 -9.18
CA LYS A 333 11.50 -13.94 -9.85
C LYS A 333 11.24 -14.99 -8.78
N VAL A 334 10.06 -15.60 -8.80
CA VAL A 334 9.70 -16.67 -7.87
C VAL A 334 10.35 -17.96 -8.35
N GLU A 335 11.26 -18.52 -7.54
CA GLU A 335 11.95 -19.78 -7.86
C GLU A 335 11.20 -20.99 -7.28
N ALA A 336 10.63 -20.84 -6.08
CA ALA A 336 9.79 -21.85 -5.43
C ALA A 336 9.00 -21.23 -4.27
N ILE A 337 7.85 -21.83 -3.95
CA ILE A 337 7.07 -21.54 -2.74
C ILE A 337 6.61 -22.87 -2.15
N MET A 338 6.91 -23.09 -0.86
CA MET A 338 6.66 -24.36 -0.17
C MET A 338 7.29 -25.54 -0.93
N ASP A 339 6.51 -26.58 -1.20
CA ASP A 339 6.90 -27.78 -1.95
C ASP A 339 6.81 -27.64 -3.47
N ARG A 340 6.39 -26.46 -3.97
CA ARG A 340 6.19 -26.19 -5.39
C ARG A 340 7.30 -25.34 -5.98
N LEU A 341 7.75 -25.74 -7.17
CA LEU A 341 8.74 -25.01 -7.95
C LEU A 341 8.09 -23.90 -8.77
N GLY A 342 8.90 -22.99 -9.31
CA GLY A 342 8.44 -21.80 -10.02
C GLY A 342 7.64 -22.07 -11.31
N ASP A 343 7.56 -23.31 -11.78
CA ASP A 343 6.70 -23.71 -12.91
C ASP A 343 5.26 -24.05 -12.53
N ASP A 344 4.96 -24.20 -11.23
CA ASP A 344 3.62 -24.48 -10.70
C ASP A 344 3.35 -23.68 -9.41
N VAL A 345 3.08 -22.38 -9.54
CA VAL A 345 2.84 -21.47 -8.42
C VAL A 345 1.34 -21.25 -8.22
N ALA A 346 0.82 -21.63 -7.06
CA ALA A 346 -0.55 -21.30 -6.64
C ALA A 346 -0.71 -19.79 -6.36
N ILE A 347 -1.86 -19.22 -6.74
CA ILE A 347 -2.18 -17.83 -6.45
C ILE A 347 -2.30 -17.59 -4.94
N ASP A 348 -2.82 -18.56 -4.18
CA ASP A 348 -2.90 -18.49 -2.72
C ASP A 348 -1.54 -18.30 -2.05
N HIS A 349 -0.54 -19.07 -2.49
CA HIS A 349 0.84 -18.97 -2.02
C HIS A 349 1.49 -17.66 -2.46
N LEU A 350 1.27 -17.26 -3.72
CA LEU A 350 1.76 -16.00 -4.24
C LEU A 350 1.19 -14.80 -3.47
N SER A 351 -0.08 -14.83 -3.08
CA SER A 351 -0.71 -13.75 -2.34
C SER A 351 -0.05 -13.48 -0.99
N ARG A 352 0.44 -14.53 -0.32
CA ARG A 352 1.16 -14.45 0.97
C ARG A 352 2.59 -13.98 0.80
N LEU A 353 3.31 -14.54 -0.17
CA LEU A 353 4.63 -14.05 -0.57
C LEU A 353 4.59 -12.53 -0.88
N LEU A 354 3.55 -12.07 -1.57
CA LEU A 354 3.41 -10.65 -1.91
C LEU A 354 3.18 -9.74 -0.70
N VAL A 355 2.72 -10.26 0.44
CA VAL A 355 2.65 -9.48 1.69
C VAL A 355 4.06 -9.15 2.16
N ASP A 356 4.93 -10.16 2.23
CA ASP A 356 6.33 -10.03 2.68
C ASP A 356 7.06 -9.05 1.76
N VAL A 357 6.98 -9.28 0.44
CA VAL A 357 7.52 -8.36 -0.59
C VAL A 357 7.04 -6.92 -0.38
N HIS A 358 5.77 -6.69 0.00
CA HIS A 358 5.27 -5.34 0.28
C HIS A 358 5.85 -4.76 1.58
N GLN A 359 5.94 -5.54 2.64
CA GLN A 359 6.44 -5.10 3.94
C GLN A 359 7.96 -4.87 3.90
N ASP A 360 8.72 -5.83 3.39
CA ASP A 360 10.18 -5.79 3.32
C ASP A 360 10.66 -4.70 2.37
N SER A 361 10.08 -4.56 1.18
CA SER A 361 10.46 -3.45 0.30
C SER A 361 10.16 -2.07 0.92
N SER A 362 9.17 -1.94 1.81
CA SER A 362 8.95 -0.68 2.55
C SER A 362 10.07 -0.43 3.56
N MET A 363 10.56 -1.48 4.23
CA MET A 363 11.67 -1.41 5.17
C MET A 363 12.99 -1.10 4.46
N LEU A 364 13.29 -1.81 3.38
CA LEU A 364 14.48 -1.59 2.54
C LEU A 364 14.53 -0.14 2.04
N VAL A 365 13.43 0.36 1.47
CA VAL A 365 13.39 1.74 0.98
C VAL A 365 13.47 2.76 2.10
N ASN A 366 12.93 2.47 3.29
CA ASN A 366 13.06 3.37 4.43
C ASN A 366 14.55 3.61 4.81
N ASP A 367 15.42 2.61 4.67
CA ASP A 367 16.86 2.76 4.90
C ASP A 367 17.59 3.57 3.81
N LEU A 368 17.03 3.62 2.60
CA LEU A 368 17.59 4.35 1.46
C LEU A 368 17.14 5.81 1.40
N LEU A 369 15.89 6.09 1.79
CA LEU A 369 15.31 7.42 1.71
C LEU A 369 15.99 8.43 2.63
N SER A 370 15.97 9.70 2.23
CA SER A 370 16.43 10.78 3.11
C SER A 370 15.40 11.08 4.20
N ARG A 371 15.86 11.67 5.32
CA ARG A 371 14.98 12.07 6.43
C ARG A 371 13.86 13.02 6.01
N TYR A 372 14.11 13.85 5.01
CA TYR A 372 13.09 14.75 4.46
C TYR A 372 11.96 13.96 3.80
N GLN A 373 12.30 12.98 2.98
CA GLN A 373 11.33 12.14 2.28
C GLN A 373 10.52 11.31 3.25
N LEU A 374 11.17 10.73 4.27
CA LEU A 374 10.48 10.03 5.34
C LEU A 374 9.47 10.95 6.05
N SER A 375 9.84 12.19 6.37
CA SER A 375 8.92 13.15 6.99
C SER A 375 7.72 13.48 6.09
N LEU A 376 7.92 13.61 4.78
CA LEU A 376 6.83 13.82 3.82
C LEU A 376 5.88 12.62 3.75
N LEU A 377 6.44 11.41 3.71
CA LEU A 377 5.66 10.17 3.71
C LEU A 377 4.88 10.02 5.02
N GLU A 378 5.49 10.29 6.18
CA GLU A 378 4.80 10.28 7.48
C GLU A 378 3.63 11.26 7.53
N MET A 379 3.82 12.47 7.00
CA MET A 379 2.78 13.48 6.91
C MET A 379 1.62 13.03 6.01
N LEU A 380 1.95 12.46 4.85
CA LEU A 380 0.98 12.00 3.86
C LEU A 380 0.16 10.81 4.36
N TYR A 381 0.83 9.86 5.02
CA TYR A 381 0.26 8.59 5.48
C TYR A 381 -0.11 8.61 6.97
N LEU A 382 -0.21 9.78 7.61
CA LEU A 382 -0.71 9.94 8.98
C LEU A 382 0.03 9.10 10.05
N GLY A 383 1.34 8.91 9.90
CA GLY A 383 2.09 8.04 10.80
C GLY A 383 2.23 6.57 10.33
N ASP A 384 1.63 6.22 9.19
CA ASP A 384 1.54 4.84 8.67
C ASP A 384 2.41 4.63 7.42
N SER A 385 3.56 5.31 7.38
CA SER A 385 4.42 5.36 6.19
C SER A 385 4.99 3.99 5.80
N PHE A 386 4.97 2.97 6.65
CA PHE A 386 5.40 1.62 6.28
C PHE A 386 4.34 0.82 5.51
N GLN A 387 3.05 1.14 5.72
CA GLN A 387 1.90 0.45 5.13
C GLN A 387 1.40 1.14 3.84
N ARG A 388 2.33 1.65 3.04
CA ARG A 388 2.03 2.40 1.80
C ARG A 388 1.43 1.48 0.75
N ASN A 389 0.55 2.06 -0.06
CA ASN A 389 -0.13 1.35 -1.12
C ASN A 389 0.86 1.09 -2.25
N LYS A 390 1.08 -0.17 -2.58
CA LYS A 390 1.85 -0.56 -3.77
C LYS A 390 0.95 -1.27 -4.77
N TYR A 391 1.40 -1.31 -6.02
CA TYR A 391 0.66 -1.94 -7.12
C TYR A 391 1.39 -3.19 -7.60
N ASN A 392 0.65 -4.29 -7.74
CA ASN A 392 1.21 -5.57 -8.19
C ASN A 392 1.18 -5.66 -9.71
N CYS A 393 2.31 -5.91 -10.36
CA CYS A 393 2.37 -6.27 -11.77
C CYS A 393 3.01 -7.66 -11.89
N ILE A 394 2.18 -8.67 -12.07
CA ILE A 394 2.60 -10.07 -12.14
C ILE A 394 2.77 -10.43 -13.61
N LEU A 395 3.96 -10.92 -13.96
CA LEU A 395 4.28 -11.46 -15.27
C LEU A 395 4.49 -12.96 -15.12
N SER A 396 3.90 -13.75 -16.00
CA SER A 396 4.06 -15.20 -15.97
C SER A 396 4.15 -15.75 -17.39
N LYS A 397 5.00 -16.75 -17.63
CA LYS A 397 5.08 -17.34 -18.98
C LYS A 397 3.94 -18.30 -19.28
N LYS A 398 3.29 -18.85 -18.24
CA LYS A 398 2.24 -19.87 -18.36
C LYS A 398 1.16 -19.67 -17.32
N ILE A 399 -0.09 -19.82 -17.72
CA ILE A 399 -1.24 -19.87 -16.82
C ILE A 399 -1.99 -21.17 -17.09
N TYR A 400 -2.32 -21.89 -16.02
CA TYR A 400 -3.05 -23.15 -16.08
C TYR A 400 -4.36 -23.06 -15.28
N PRO A 401 -5.51 -23.46 -15.86
CA PRO A 401 -5.70 -23.81 -17.26
C PRO A 401 -5.53 -22.58 -18.17
N LYS A 402 -5.07 -22.80 -19.41
CA LYS A 402 -5.04 -21.75 -20.44
C LYS A 402 -6.44 -21.57 -21.01
N LEU A 403 -7.00 -20.38 -20.81
CA LEU A 403 -8.35 -20.01 -21.26
C LEU A 403 -8.29 -18.68 -22.02
N PRO A 404 -9.34 -18.33 -22.79
CA PRO A 404 -9.52 -16.97 -23.28
C PRO A 404 -9.66 -15.98 -22.13
N ALA A 405 -9.20 -14.75 -22.30
CA ALA A 405 -9.14 -13.74 -21.24
C ALA A 405 -10.48 -13.55 -20.50
N GLN A 406 -11.58 -13.51 -21.24
CA GLN A 406 -12.92 -13.32 -20.68
C GLN A 406 -13.37 -14.46 -19.76
N ALA A 407 -12.87 -15.68 -19.97
CA ALA A 407 -13.22 -16.82 -19.13
C ALA A 407 -12.65 -16.69 -17.71
N TYR A 408 -11.50 -16.04 -17.54
CA TYR A 408 -10.92 -15.78 -16.21
C TYR A 408 -11.77 -14.83 -15.35
N VAL A 409 -12.60 -14.00 -15.98
CA VAL A 409 -13.49 -13.06 -15.27
C VAL A 409 -14.88 -13.66 -15.08
N ASN A 410 -15.32 -14.50 -16.02
CA ASN A 410 -16.66 -15.07 -16.00
C ASN A 410 -16.82 -16.27 -15.07
N ASP A 411 -15.76 -17.06 -14.83
CA ASP A 411 -15.79 -18.12 -13.81
C ASP A 411 -15.52 -17.49 -12.42
N PRO A 412 -16.49 -17.50 -11.49
CA PRO A 412 -16.34 -16.87 -10.19
C PRO A 412 -15.18 -17.43 -9.36
N ARG A 413 -14.84 -18.72 -9.51
CA ARG A 413 -13.75 -19.34 -8.75
C ARG A 413 -12.41 -18.74 -9.16
N ILE A 414 -12.17 -18.73 -10.47
CA ILE A 414 -10.97 -18.14 -11.08
C ILE A 414 -10.90 -16.65 -10.79
N ALA A 415 -12.00 -15.92 -10.95
CA ALA A 415 -12.04 -14.48 -10.70
C ALA A 415 -11.75 -14.15 -9.23
N ASN A 416 -12.30 -14.91 -8.28
CA ASN A 416 -12.06 -14.73 -6.85
C ASN A 416 -10.60 -15.02 -6.48
N GLU A 417 -10.01 -16.07 -7.04
CA GLU A 417 -8.62 -16.45 -6.83
C GLU A 417 -7.66 -15.38 -7.38
N LEU A 418 -7.80 -14.98 -8.65
CA LEU A 418 -6.99 -13.90 -9.23
C LEU A 418 -7.17 -12.57 -8.46
N ALA A 419 -8.37 -12.28 -7.97
CA ALA A 419 -8.64 -11.08 -7.19
C ALA A 419 -7.92 -11.04 -5.83
N GLN A 420 -7.37 -12.16 -5.34
CA GLN A 420 -6.52 -12.16 -4.15
C GLN A 420 -5.28 -11.29 -4.36
N VAL A 421 -4.61 -11.42 -5.52
CA VAL A 421 -3.39 -10.67 -5.86
C VAL A 421 -3.65 -9.41 -6.68
N LEU A 422 -4.75 -9.36 -7.45
CA LEU A 422 -5.07 -8.23 -8.34
C LEU A 422 -6.09 -7.24 -7.75
N GLY A 423 -6.77 -7.60 -6.66
CA GLY A 423 -7.92 -6.86 -6.17
C GLY A 423 -9.14 -7.03 -7.07
N ASP A 424 -10.13 -6.14 -6.92
CA ASP A 424 -11.36 -6.19 -7.73
C ASP A 424 -11.00 -6.09 -9.23
N ILE A 425 -11.36 -7.10 -10.02
CA ILE A 425 -11.04 -7.19 -11.45
C ILE A 425 -11.83 -6.14 -12.23
N GLN A 426 -11.15 -5.41 -13.10
CA GLN A 426 -11.70 -4.30 -13.89
C GLN A 426 -11.81 -4.63 -15.38
N GLY A 427 -10.93 -5.51 -15.89
CA GLY A 427 -10.95 -5.92 -17.28
C GLY A 427 -10.06 -7.12 -17.57
N SER A 428 -10.31 -7.76 -18.70
CA SER A 428 -9.53 -8.88 -19.22
C SER A 428 -9.43 -8.79 -20.75
N HIS A 429 -8.23 -9.03 -21.29
CA HIS A 429 -7.94 -8.85 -22.71
C HIS A 429 -7.02 -9.95 -23.23
N ASP A 430 -7.38 -10.55 -24.37
CA ASP A 430 -6.47 -11.39 -25.15
C ASP A 430 -5.61 -10.44 -26.02
N LEU A 431 -4.32 -10.31 -25.72
CA LEU A 431 -3.40 -9.50 -26.54
C LEU A 431 -2.96 -10.26 -27.79
N THR A 432 -2.80 -11.57 -27.64
CA THR A 432 -2.56 -12.55 -28.71
C THR A 432 -3.32 -13.84 -28.34
N PRO A 433 -3.37 -14.86 -29.22
CA PRO A 433 -3.95 -16.15 -28.84
C PRO A 433 -3.32 -16.80 -27.60
N ASP A 434 -2.04 -16.51 -27.33
CA ASP A 434 -1.27 -17.10 -26.23
C ASP A 434 -1.05 -16.13 -25.05
N ASP A 435 -1.32 -14.84 -25.23
CA ASP A 435 -1.02 -13.79 -24.25
C ASP A 435 -2.32 -13.18 -23.69
N VAL A 436 -2.54 -13.33 -22.37
CA VAL A 436 -3.71 -12.82 -21.65
C VAL A 436 -3.28 -11.74 -20.66
N LEU A 437 -4.04 -10.67 -20.61
CA LEU A 437 -3.93 -9.60 -19.63
C LEU A 437 -5.20 -9.53 -18.78
N VAL A 438 -5.05 -9.62 -17.46
CA VAL A 438 -6.11 -9.35 -16.49
C VAL A 438 -5.73 -8.13 -15.67
N VAL A 439 -6.59 -7.11 -15.65
CA VAL A 439 -6.34 -5.85 -14.95
C VAL A 439 -7.31 -5.75 -13.78
N GLY A 440 -6.75 -5.59 -12.58
CA GLY A 440 -7.48 -5.35 -11.35
C GLY A 440 -7.10 -4.03 -10.69
N LYS A 441 -7.86 -3.69 -9.64
CA LYS A 441 -7.72 -2.44 -8.89
C LYS A 441 -6.39 -2.31 -8.13
N ALA A 442 -5.84 -3.42 -7.64
CA ALA A 442 -4.61 -3.47 -6.85
C ALA A 442 -3.43 -4.07 -7.60
N GLY A 443 -3.67 -4.67 -8.77
CA GLY A 443 -2.62 -5.18 -9.62
C GLY A 443 -3.10 -5.62 -11.00
N CYS A 444 -2.17 -5.99 -11.87
CA CYS A 444 -2.44 -6.66 -13.13
C CYS A 444 -1.62 -7.95 -13.26
N LEU A 445 -2.16 -8.90 -14.04
CA LEU A 445 -1.51 -10.15 -14.43
C LEU A 445 -1.38 -10.18 -15.94
N PHE A 446 -0.15 -10.31 -16.44
CA PHE A 446 0.13 -10.65 -17.81
C PHE A 446 0.68 -12.08 -17.88
N SER A 447 -0.02 -12.97 -18.58
CA SER A 447 0.43 -14.35 -18.75
C SER A 447 0.49 -14.78 -20.22
N GLY A 448 1.68 -15.23 -20.63
CA GLY A 448 1.93 -15.75 -21.97
C GLY A 448 3.43 -15.82 -22.31
N PRO A 449 3.82 -16.51 -23.39
CA PRO A 449 5.22 -16.73 -23.74
C PRO A 449 5.98 -15.43 -24.05
N ASN A 450 5.26 -14.34 -24.37
CA ASN A 450 5.85 -13.08 -24.81
C ASN A 450 5.98 -12.03 -23.70
N VAL A 451 6.00 -12.41 -22.42
CA VAL A 451 6.09 -11.48 -21.27
C VAL A 451 7.13 -10.38 -21.44
N PHE A 452 8.33 -10.73 -21.91
CA PHE A 452 9.42 -9.76 -21.99
C PHE A 452 9.35 -8.83 -23.21
N ARG A 453 8.45 -9.09 -24.16
CA ARG A 453 8.21 -8.19 -25.30
C ARG A 453 7.55 -6.89 -24.86
N TYR A 454 6.76 -6.93 -23.79
CA TYR A 454 5.91 -5.83 -23.33
C TYR A 454 6.44 -5.14 -22.06
N GLU A 455 7.68 -5.44 -21.63
CA GLU A 455 8.28 -4.85 -20.42
C GLU A 455 8.19 -3.32 -20.36
N ASN A 456 8.50 -2.65 -21.48
CA ASN A 456 8.43 -1.18 -21.56
C ASN A 456 7.02 -0.65 -21.24
N VAL A 457 5.99 -1.35 -21.74
CA VAL A 457 4.60 -0.92 -21.58
C VAL A 457 4.14 -1.15 -20.15
N PHE A 458 4.45 -2.32 -19.58
CA PHE A 458 4.08 -2.64 -18.20
C PHE A 458 4.80 -1.79 -17.18
N THR A 459 6.10 -1.53 -17.37
CA THR A 459 6.85 -0.63 -16.46
C THR A 459 6.31 0.80 -16.50
N ALA A 460 6.01 1.34 -17.69
CA ALA A 460 5.37 2.64 -17.83
C ALA A 460 3.96 2.67 -17.20
N TYR A 461 3.15 1.63 -17.44
CA TYR A 461 1.82 1.50 -16.86
C TYR A 461 1.87 1.48 -15.32
N VAL A 462 2.74 0.66 -14.74
CA VAL A 462 2.97 0.61 -13.29
C VAL A 462 3.35 1.99 -12.76
N GLY A 463 4.31 2.67 -13.41
CA GLY A 463 4.71 4.03 -13.03
C GLY A 463 3.57 5.04 -13.03
N LEU A 464 2.62 4.95 -13.97
CA LEU A 464 1.43 5.82 -14.02
C LEU A 464 0.41 5.48 -12.93
N VAL A 465 0.12 4.19 -12.72
CA VAL A 465 -0.84 3.74 -11.71
C VAL A 465 -0.35 4.09 -10.31
N CYS A 466 0.94 3.92 -10.02
CA CYS A 466 1.51 4.28 -8.73
C CYS A 466 1.42 5.79 -8.45
N ARG A 467 1.57 6.65 -9.47
CA ARG A 467 1.33 8.09 -9.35
C ARG A 467 -0.13 8.40 -9.04
N ASP A 468 -1.07 7.76 -9.72
CA ASP A 468 -2.51 7.93 -9.45
C ASP A 468 -2.86 7.51 -8.00
N ILE A 469 -2.30 6.39 -7.53
CA ILE A 469 -2.44 5.93 -6.14
C ILE A 469 -1.91 6.99 -5.16
N PHE A 470 -0.71 7.52 -5.40
CA PHE A 470 -0.11 8.56 -4.57
C PHE A 470 -0.97 9.83 -4.54
N ILE A 471 -1.41 10.31 -5.71
CA ILE A 471 -2.23 11.52 -5.85
C ILE A 471 -3.55 11.38 -5.09
N LYS A 472 -4.18 10.20 -5.14
CA LYS A 472 -5.40 9.91 -4.36
C LYS A 472 -5.17 10.02 -2.85
N ASN A 473 -4.05 9.49 -2.35
CA ASN A 473 -3.68 9.63 -0.93
C ASN A 473 -3.37 11.09 -0.59
N PHE A 474 -2.69 11.82 -1.49
CA PHE A 474 -2.38 13.23 -1.32
C PHE A 474 -3.64 14.08 -1.15
N PHE A 475 -4.60 13.97 -2.08
CA PHE A 475 -5.85 14.69 -1.96
C PHE A 475 -6.66 14.31 -0.72
N ALA A 476 -6.72 13.01 -0.39
CA ALA A 476 -7.37 12.56 0.84
C ALA A 476 -6.76 13.24 2.08
N ARG A 477 -5.43 13.34 2.15
CA ARG A 477 -4.73 14.04 3.22
C ARG A 477 -5.01 15.55 3.21
N THR A 478 -5.02 16.19 2.04
CA THR A 478 -5.35 17.62 1.92
C THR A 478 -6.74 17.93 2.45
N PHE A 479 -7.74 17.09 2.18
CA PHE A 479 -9.09 17.27 2.72
C PHE A 479 -9.15 17.11 4.24
N VAL A 480 -8.46 16.11 4.80
CA VAL A 480 -8.36 15.92 6.25
C VAL A 480 -7.67 17.12 6.91
N LEU A 481 -6.59 17.65 6.30
CA LEU A 481 -5.90 18.84 6.78
C LEU A 481 -6.80 20.08 6.75
N ASP A 482 -7.52 20.33 5.66
CA ASP A 482 -8.46 21.45 5.54
C ASP A 482 -9.58 21.37 6.61
N ALA A 483 -10.15 20.19 6.84
CA ALA A 483 -11.13 19.98 7.91
C ALA A 483 -10.54 20.26 9.29
N THR A 484 -9.33 19.77 9.56
CA THR A 484 -8.63 19.97 10.84
C THR A 484 -8.32 21.46 11.07
N LEU A 485 -7.89 22.19 10.04
CA LEU A 485 -7.63 23.63 10.11
C LEU A 485 -8.90 24.44 10.37
N LYS A 486 -10.03 24.05 9.77
CA LYS A 486 -11.35 24.66 10.06
C LYS A 486 -11.76 24.44 11.52
N GLU A 487 -11.56 23.24 12.07
CA GLU A 487 -11.81 22.97 13.49
C GLU A 487 -10.91 23.82 14.40
N ILE A 488 -9.61 23.90 14.11
CA ILE A 488 -8.67 24.73 14.86
C ILE A 488 -9.12 26.18 14.85
N ARG A 489 -9.54 26.71 13.70
CA ARG A 489 -10.06 28.08 13.59
C ARG A 489 -11.29 28.31 14.48
N GLN A 490 -12.22 27.36 14.52
CA GLN A 490 -13.39 27.43 15.40
C GLN A 490 -12.98 27.40 16.89
N LEU A 491 -12.02 26.56 17.26
CA LEU A 491 -11.50 26.50 18.63
C LEU A 491 -10.79 27.80 19.03
N VAL A 492 -10.01 28.40 18.13
CA VAL A 492 -9.34 29.70 18.36
C VAL A 492 -10.37 30.80 18.66
N HIS A 493 -11.52 30.82 17.98
CA HIS A 493 -12.58 31.78 18.31
C HIS A 493 -13.22 31.55 19.70
N LYS A 494 -13.19 30.32 20.22
CA LYS A 494 -13.70 29.98 21.56
C LYS A 494 -12.71 30.29 22.68
N VAL A 495 -11.40 30.33 22.40
CA VAL A 495 -10.34 30.62 23.38
C VAL A 495 -10.62 31.86 24.23
N HIS A 496 -11.19 32.90 23.63
CA HIS A 496 -11.50 34.14 24.36
C HIS A 496 -12.58 33.95 25.44
N ARG A 497 -13.52 33.01 25.22
CA ARG A 497 -14.59 32.68 26.18
C ARG A 497 -14.19 31.53 27.12
N GLU A 498 -13.35 30.62 26.64
CA GLU A 498 -12.90 29.41 27.36
C GLU A 498 -11.36 29.29 27.26
N PRO A 499 -10.59 29.90 28.18
CA PRO A 499 -9.12 29.88 28.12
C PRO A 499 -8.50 28.48 28.17
N ALA A 500 -9.21 27.49 28.73
CA ALA A 500 -8.78 26.09 28.76
C ALA A 500 -8.64 25.47 27.35
N THR A 501 -9.35 26.00 26.35
CA THR A 501 -9.31 25.51 24.96
C THR A 501 -7.96 25.79 24.27
N VAL A 502 -7.11 26.67 24.82
CA VAL A 502 -5.77 26.98 24.28
C VAL A 502 -4.89 25.73 24.18
N LEU A 503 -4.99 24.82 25.15
CA LEU A 503 -4.21 23.58 25.15
C LEU A 503 -4.62 22.69 23.97
N GLN A 504 -5.92 22.54 23.71
CA GLN A 504 -6.46 21.77 22.59
C GLN A 504 -6.07 22.38 21.24
N VAL A 505 -6.06 23.72 21.13
CA VAL A 505 -5.59 24.42 19.93
C VAL A 505 -4.10 24.15 19.68
N ARG A 506 -3.26 24.23 20.72
CA ARG A 506 -1.82 23.95 20.61
C ARG A 506 -1.54 22.50 20.24
N GLU A 507 -2.28 21.56 20.80
CA GLU A 507 -2.17 20.14 20.49
C GLU A 507 -2.53 19.86 19.02
N LYS A 508 -3.72 20.29 18.57
CA LYS A 508 -4.15 20.13 17.16
C LYS A 508 -3.25 20.86 16.16
N LEU A 509 -2.76 22.07 16.51
CA LEU A 509 -1.79 22.78 15.68
C LEU A 509 -0.45 22.03 15.60
N SER A 510 0.01 21.44 16.70
CA SER A 510 1.19 20.60 16.68
C SER A 510 0.96 19.39 15.77
N GLU A 511 -0.16 18.69 15.85
CA GLU A 511 -0.44 17.55 14.97
C GLU A 511 -0.47 17.91 13.47
N VAL A 512 -0.95 19.11 13.13
CA VAL A 512 -0.93 19.63 11.76
C VAL A 512 0.48 20.06 11.33
N ALA A 513 1.24 20.70 12.23
CA ALA A 513 2.59 21.19 11.95
C ALA A 513 3.67 20.09 11.99
N THR A 514 3.49 19.06 12.81
CA THR A 514 4.44 17.96 13.05
C THR A 514 3.96 16.67 12.41
N GLY A 515 3.74 16.68 11.10
CA GLY A 515 3.99 15.48 10.29
C GLY A 515 5.48 15.10 10.37
N GLY A 516 5.92 14.61 11.53
CA GLY A 516 7.15 13.83 11.68
C GLY A 516 8.46 14.52 12.07
N SER A 517 8.53 15.78 12.52
CA SER A 517 9.79 16.28 13.10
C SER A 517 9.64 17.37 14.17
N LYS A 518 9.91 17.00 15.42
CA LYS A 518 10.44 17.92 16.42
C LYS A 518 11.96 17.89 16.31
N LYS A 519 12.55 18.79 15.52
CA LYS A 519 13.95 19.28 15.66
C LYS A 519 14.14 20.46 14.69
N GLY A 520 14.94 21.44 15.11
CA GLY A 520 14.93 22.83 14.64
C GLY A 520 14.94 23.04 13.13
N ASN A 521 14.50 24.24 12.70
CA ASN A 521 14.40 24.67 11.29
C ASN A 521 15.68 24.35 10.49
N ARG A 522 15.71 23.15 9.90
CA ARG A 522 16.69 22.68 8.90
C ARG A 522 16.58 23.50 7.61
N PHE A 523 15.35 23.86 7.28
CA PHE A 523 15.05 24.70 6.13
C PHE A 523 15.18 26.15 6.54
N ARG A 524 16.13 26.83 5.90
CA ARG A 524 16.34 28.26 6.07
C ARG A 524 15.65 28.98 4.92
N ALA A 525 15.04 30.11 5.25
CA ALA A 525 14.53 31.05 4.28
C ALA A 525 15.34 32.33 4.42
N LEU A 526 16.00 32.72 3.34
CA LEU A 526 16.65 34.02 3.21
C LEU A 526 15.76 34.90 2.35
N LYS A 527 15.50 36.11 2.84
CA LYS A 527 14.73 37.10 2.12
C LYS A 527 15.54 38.38 2.05
N TRP A 528 15.79 38.85 0.85
CA TRP A 528 16.50 40.11 0.64
C TRP A 528 15.89 40.89 -0.52
N GLN A 529 16.22 42.17 -0.56
CA GLN A 529 15.92 43.03 -1.70
C GLN A 529 17.21 43.24 -2.49
N GLU A 530 17.13 43.13 -3.81
CA GLU A 530 18.28 43.30 -4.68
C GLU A 530 18.92 44.69 -4.54
N THR A 531 20.24 44.74 -4.67
CA THR A 531 21.01 45.96 -4.37
C THR A 531 21.16 46.85 -5.60
N ASP A 532 21.36 46.24 -6.77
CA ASP A 532 21.60 46.94 -8.02
C ASP A 532 20.28 47.25 -8.74
N ALA A 533 19.76 48.46 -8.55
CA ALA A 533 18.54 48.89 -9.23
C ALA A 533 18.72 49.02 -10.75
N ALA A 534 19.94 49.28 -11.25
CA ALA A 534 20.18 49.46 -12.68
C ALA A 534 20.05 48.14 -13.44
N LEU A 535 20.53 47.04 -12.83
CA LEU A 535 20.38 45.69 -13.36
C LEU A 535 18.91 45.32 -13.63
N TRP A 536 18.00 45.85 -12.81
CA TRP A 536 16.57 45.51 -12.81
C TRP A 536 15.67 46.64 -13.34
N GLY A 537 16.19 47.51 -14.20
CA GLY A 537 15.37 48.55 -14.86
C GLY A 537 14.82 49.60 -13.90
N GLY A 538 15.56 49.91 -12.83
CA GLY A 538 15.23 50.93 -11.83
C GLY A 538 14.45 50.43 -10.62
N ILE A 539 13.99 49.17 -10.61
CA ILE A 539 13.22 48.58 -9.51
C ILE A 539 13.99 47.43 -8.91
N ARG A 540 14.12 47.42 -7.58
CA ARG A 540 14.80 46.34 -6.87
C ARG A 540 13.80 45.21 -6.56
N PRO A 541 13.89 44.03 -7.20
CA PRO A 541 13.07 42.89 -6.83
C PRO A 541 13.35 42.43 -5.41
N GLU A 542 12.34 41.79 -4.82
CA GLU A 542 12.48 41.04 -3.58
C GLU A 542 12.70 39.57 -3.92
N ILE A 543 13.75 38.96 -3.37
CA ILE A 543 14.07 37.56 -3.57
C ILE A 543 13.88 36.82 -2.25
N GLU A 544 13.21 35.68 -2.34
CA GLU A 544 13.03 34.74 -1.23
C GLU A 544 13.57 33.38 -1.64
N LEU A 545 14.64 32.95 -0.97
CA LEU A 545 15.35 31.70 -1.22
C LEU A 545 15.16 30.76 -0.02
N SER A 546 14.66 29.56 -0.28
CA SER A 546 14.59 28.49 0.69
C SER A 546 15.54 27.36 0.32
N PHE A 547 16.33 26.91 1.29
CA PHE A 547 17.36 25.90 1.11
C PHE A 547 17.52 25.00 2.33
N ASP A 548 18.08 23.83 2.09
CA ASP A 548 18.47 22.85 3.10
C ASP A 548 19.91 23.11 3.56
N ASP A 549 20.06 23.73 4.73
CA ASP A 549 21.35 24.12 5.30
C ASP A 549 22.31 22.93 5.54
N LYS A 550 21.79 21.70 5.64
CA LYS A 550 22.60 20.51 5.93
C LYS A 550 23.13 19.83 4.67
N HIS A 551 22.38 19.90 3.57
CA HIS A 551 22.68 19.16 2.34
C HIS A 551 22.98 20.10 1.17
N GLU A 552 23.05 21.41 1.42
CA GLU A 552 23.38 22.45 0.45
C GLU A 552 22.44 22.46 -0.77
N PHE A 553 21.20 21.99 -0.60
CA PHE A 553 20.21 21.95 -1.67
C PHE A 553 19.31 23.18 -1.67
N LEU A 554 19.20 23.81 -2.83
CA LEU A 554 18.17 24.80 -3.11
C LEU A 554 16.80 24.11 -3.23
N LEU A 555 15.81 24.56 -2.45
CA LEU A 555 14.46 23.98 -2.45
C LEU A 555 13.52 24.79 -3.32
N PHE A 556 13.52 26.10 -3.13
CA PHE A 556 12.64 27.02 -3.82
C PHE A 556 13.25 28.41 -3.84
N VAL A 557 13.09 29.13 -4.95
CA VAL A 557 13.38 30.56 -5.00
C VAL A 557 12.25 31.31 -5.68
N SER A 558 11.83 32.42 -5.08
CA SER A 558 10.86 33.34 -5.63
C SER A 558 11.54 34.69 -5.86
N LEU A 559 11.30 35.26 -7.04
CA LEU A 559 11.59 36.65 -7.34
C LEU A 559 10.26 37.39 -7.48
N ARG A 560 10.08 38.47 -6.73
CA ARG A 560 8.94 39.38 -6.83
C ARG A 560 9.38 40.70 -7.41
N TYR A 561 8.83 41.03 -8.58
CA TYR A 561 9.15 42.25 -9.34
C TYR A 561 7.88 43.05 -9.63
N ASP A 562 7.86 44.35 -9.33
CA ASP A 562 6.71 45.22 -9.58
C ASP A 562 6.78 45.82 -11.00
N GLY A 563 6.36 45.04 -12.00
CA GLY A 563 6.38 45.46 -13.41
C GLY A 563 5.51 46.68 -13.74
N LYS A 564 4.61 47.11 -12.85
CA LYS A 564 3.80 48.33 -13.08
C LYS A 564 4.61 49.61 -12.94
N ARG A 565 5.71 49.59 -12.19
CA ARG A 565 6.57 50.75 -11.94
C ARG A 565 7.70 50.90 -12.95
N SER A 566 7.98 49.86 -13.75
CA SER A 566 8.99 49.86 -14.82
C SER A 566 8.56 48.90 -15.92
N PRO A 567 7.90 49.39 -16.98
CA PRO A 567 7.32 48.56 -18.04
C PRO A 567 8.37 48.02 -19.04
N HIS A 568 9.67 48.15 -18.74
CA HIS A 568 10.76 47.89 -19.68
C HIS A 568 11.53 46.59 -19.43
N VAL A 569 11.22 45.84 -18.35
CA VAL A 569 11.82 44.53 -18.08
C VAL A 569 10.71 43.48 -18.13
N LEU A 570 10.81 42.57 -19.10
CA LEU A 570 9.83 41.49 -19.26
C LEU A 570 10.13 40.35 -18.27
N GLU A 571 9.16 39.47 -18.08
CA GLU A 571 9.29 38.30 -17.18
C GLU A 571 10.47 37.41 -17.57
N ASP A 572 10.66 37.17 -18.87
CA ASP A 572 11.78 36.38 -19.40
C ASP A 572 13.14 37.04 -19.12
N ASP A 573 13.23 38.38 -19.23
CA ASP A 573 14.46 39.12 -18.93
C ASP A 573 14.79 39.06 -17.43
N CYS A 574 13.77 39.12 -16.57
CA CYS A 574 13.93 38.92 -15.14
C CYS A 574 14.46 37.52 -14.83
N TYR A 575 13.89 36.49 -15.48
CA TYR A 575 14.30 35.11 -15.31
C TYR A 575 15.76 34.86 -15.76
N GLN A 576 16.16 35.37 -16.93
CA GLN A 576 17.53 35.22 -17.43
C GLN A 576 18.56 35.92 -16.53
N LYS A 577 18.29 37.17 -16.14
CA LYS A 577 19.17 37.90 -15.20
C LYS A 577 19.29 37.19 -13.86
N PHE A 578 18.19 36.63 -13.38
CA PHE A 578 18.17 35.85 -12.15
C PHE A 578 19.04 34.58 -12.26
N LEU A 579 18.92 33.84 -13.36
CA LEU A 579 19.77 32.67 -13.63
C LEU A 579 21.26 33.05 -13.72
N GLU A 580 21.61 34.13 -14.42
CA GLU A 580 23.00 34.60 -14.52
C GLU A 580 23.58 34.95 -13.14
N LEU A 581 22.81 35.61 -12.28
CA LEU A 581 23.24 35.90 -10.90
C LEU A 581 23.50 34.63 -10.11
N PHE A 582 22.61 33.64 -10.24
CA PHE A 582 22.74 32.36 -9.54
C PHE A 582 23.91 31.52 -10.06
N LYS A 583 24.17 31.56 -11.37
CA LYS A 583 25.37 30.96 -11.98
C LYS A 583 26.64 31.64 -11.50
N ARG A 584 26.69 32.98 -11.52
CA ARG A 584 27.84 33.77 -11.07
C ARG A 584 28.15 33.55 -9.59
N ALA A 585 27.11 33.32 -8.79
CA ALA A 585 27.22 33.00 -7.37
C ALA A 585 27.47 31.50 -7.11
N GLU A 586 27.66 30.68 -8.16
CA GLU A 586 27.89 29.24 -8.09
C GLU A 586 26.78 28.47 -7.35
N VAL A 587 25.56 29.02 -7.33
CA VAL A 587 24.37 28.39 -6.74
C VAL A 587 23.76 27.36 -7.72
N ILE A 588 23.94 27.58 -9.02
CA ILE A 588 23.53 26.65 -10.09
C ILE A 588 24.76 26.37 -10.95
N LEU A 589 25.11 25.09 -11.11
CA LEU A 589 26.18 24.63 -12.00
C LEU A 589 25.63 24.39 -13.41
N GLU A 590 26.41 24.67 -14.46
CA GLU A 590 26.03 24.26 -15.82
C GLU A 590 26.13 22.73 -15.93
N ASP A 591 25.12 22.10 -16.54
CA ASP A 591 25.30 20.75 -17.07
C ASP A 591 26.46 20.83 -18.07
N ASP A 592 27.53 20.06 -17.85
CA ASP A 592 28.49 19.70 -18.90
C ASP A 592 27.78 18.82 -19.93
N ALA A 593 26.82 19.41 -20.64
CA ALA A 593 26.19 18.81 -21.80
C ALA A 593 27.12 19.02 -22.98
N SER A 594 28.01 18.06 -23.23
CA SER A 594 28.66 17.83 -24.52
C SER A 594 29.37 16.46 -24.56
N PRO A 595 29.30 15.76 -25.70
CA PRO A 595 28.22 14.91 -26.21
C PRO A 595 28.29 13.44 -25.74
#